data_AF-A0A348TRW2-F1
#
_entry.id   AF-A0A348TRW2-F1
#
_cell.length_a   1.000
_cell.length_b   1.000
_cell.length_c   1.000
_cell.angle_alpha   90.00
_cell.angle_beta   90.00
_cell.angle_gamma   90.00
#
_symmetry.space_group_name_H-M   'P 1'
#
loop_
_entity.id
_entity.type
_entity.pdbx_description
1 polymer ?
#
loop_
_entity_poly.entity_id
_entity_poly.type
_entity_poly.pdbx_seq_one_letter_code
_entity_poly.pdbx_strand_id
1 'polypeptide(L)' 'MPYEISEAPILVPKFCEENGFYTSQKTSQNMASIRSKNTKPEIRLRKALYHNGLRFRTHDKRLPGTPDIFIMKYRLAIF' A
#
# COMPACT_ATOMS: atom_id res chain seq x y z
N MET A 1 18.20 -9.05 30.59
CA MET A 1 19.16 -7.97 30.35
C MET A 1 18.43 -6.86 29.61
N PRO A 2 18.19 -5.69 30.21
CA PRO A 2 17.62 -4.55 29.49
C PRO A 2 18.66 -4.02 28.49
N TYR A 3 18.25 -3.75 27.26
CA TYR A 3 19.10 -3.13 26.26
C TYR A 3 19.44 -1.70 26.70
N GLU A 4 20.72 -1.35 26.72
CA GLU A 4 21.18 0.02 26.91
C GLU A 4 20.75 0.87 25.72
N ILE A 5 19.81 1.78 25.95
CA ILE A 5 19.40 2.77 24.96
C ILE A 5 20.51 3.84 24.97
N SER A 6 21.31 3.90 23.90
CA SER A 6 22.28 4.99 23.74
C SER A 6 21.55 6.33 23.75
N GLU A 7 21.93 7.25 24.65
CA GLU A 7 21.27 8.55 24.81
C GLU A 7 21.44 9.50 23.60
N ALA A 8 22.29 9.14 22.64
CA ALA A 8 22.47 9.94 21.43
C ALA A 8 21.25 9.78 20.49
N PRO A 9 20.65 10.89 20.01
CA PRO A 9 19.61 10.81 19.00
C PRO A 9 20.17 10.22 17.70
N ILE A 10 19.40 9.34 17.06
CA ILE A 10 19.73 8.78 15.75
C ILE A 10 19.79 9.94 14.75
N LEU A 11 20.99 10.27 14.28
CA LEU A 11 21.19 11.27 13.24
C LEU A 11 20.80 10.66 11.88
N VAL A 12 19.58 10.92 11.42
CA VAL A 12 19.14 10.51 10.09
C VAL A 12 19.69 11.50 9.07
N PRO A 13 20.53 11.07 8.11
CA PRO A 13 21.03 11.96 7.08
C PRO A 13 19.87 12.47 6.23
N LYS A 14 19.97 13.73 5.80
CA LYS A 14 19.00 14.29 4.86
C LYS A 14 19.15 13.55 3.52
N PHE A 15 18.03 13.13 2.93
CA PHE A 15 18.01 12.56 1.59
C PHE A 15 18.34 13.67 0.57
N CYS A 16 19.63 13.81 0.25
CA CYS A 16 20.16 14.71 -0.77
C CYS A 16 21.26 14.00 -1.57
N GLU A 17 21.51 14.49 -2.78
CA GLU A 17 22.50 13.91 -3.71
C GLU A 17 23.90 13.85 -3.09
N GLU A 18 24.25 14.83 -2.25
CA GLU A 18 25.49 14.89 -1.47
C GLU A 18 25.70 13.68 -0.55
N ASN A 19 24.61 13.05 -0.08
CA ASN A 19 24.62 11.87 0.79
C ASN A 19 24.45 10.54 0.00
N GLY A 20 24.59 10.56 -1.34
CA GLY A 20 24.47 9.38 -2.20
C GLY A 20 23.01 8.98 -2.53
N PHE A 21 22.04 9.80 -2.14
CA PHE A 21 20.62 9.57 -2.43
C PHE A 21 20.22 10.32 -3.71
N TYR A 22 20.25 9.61 -4.84
CA TYR A 22 19.87 10.17 -6.14
C TYR A 22 18.34 10.10 -6.33
N THR A 23 17.67 11.25 -6.29
CA THR A 23 16.27 11.37 -6.72
C THR A 23 16.23 12.04 -8.08
N SER A 24 16.13 11.25 -9.15
CA SER A 24 15.92 11.85 -10.47
C SER A 24 14.51 12.44 -10.54
N GLN A 25 14.33 13.58 -11.22
CA GLN A 25 12.97 14.11 -11.46
C GLN A 25 12.07 13.06 -12.10
N LYS A 26 12.64 12.17 -12.92
CA LYS A 26 11.95 11.04 -13.55
C LYS A 26 11.45 10.01 -12.53
N THR A 27 12.26 9.63 -11.55
CA THR A 27 11.82 8.73 -10.46
C THR A 27 10.77 9.39 -9.58
N SER A 28 10.91 10.68 -9.29
CA SER A 28 9.90 11.43 -8.55
C SER A 28 8.56 11.48 -9.29
N GLN A 29 8.58 11.75 -10.60
CA GLN A 29 7.39 11.74 -11.46
C GLN A 29 6.74 10.35 -11.56
N ASN A 30 7.55 9.30 -11.67
CA ASN A 30 7.07 7.92 -11.67
C ASN A 30 6.35 7.59 -10.35
N MET A 31 6.96 7.92 -9.21
CA MET A 31 6.36 7.70 -7.89
C MET A 31 5.05 8.49 -7.71
N ALA A 32 5.01 9.76 -8.16
CA ALA A 32 3.79 10.58 -8.11
C ALA A 32 2.65 10.04 -8.99
N SER A 33 2.97 9.26 -10.02
CA SER A 33 1.99 8.67 -10.94
C SER A 33 1.35 7.39 -10.40
N ILE A 34 1.94 6.75 -9.38
CA ILE A 34 1.42 5.53 -8.77
C ILE A 34 0.21 5.88 -7.91
N ARG A 35 -0.98 5.45 -8.35
CA ARG A 35 -2.23 5.63 -7.59
C ARG A 35 -2.36 4.52 -6.56
N SER A 36 -2.78 4.88 -5.35
CA SER A 36 -2.96 3.95 -4.23
C SER A 36 -4.30 3.18 -4.24
N LYS A 37 -5.21 3.48 -5.18
CA LYS A 37 -6.55 2.88 -5.27
C LYS A 37 -6.98 2.76 -6.72
N ASN A 38 -7.88 1.82 -7.00
CA ASN A 38 -8.42 1.56 -8.33
C ASN A 38 -7.32 1.27 -9.34
N THR A 39 -6.33 0.49 -8.93
CA THR A 39 -5.28 0.04 -9.83
C THR A 39 -5.88 -0.84 -10.94
N LYS A 40 -5.18 -0.95 -12.07
CA LYS A 40 -5.57 -1.83 -13.18
C LYS A 40 -5.86 -3.27 -12.71
N PRO A 41 -5.03 -3.92 -11.86
CA PRO A 41 -5.33 -5.26 -11.33
C PRO A 41 -6.60 -5.29 -10.47
N GLU A 42 -6.82 -4.33 -9.55
CA GLU A 42 -8.05 -4.27 -8.76
C GLU A 42 -9.32 -4.17 -9.64
N ILE A 43 -9.29 -3.34 -10.69
CA ILE A 43 -10.43 -3.18 -11.60
C ILE A 43 -10.69 -4.50 -12.34
N ARG A 44 -9.63 -5.17 -12.82
CA ARG A 44 -9.75 -6.44 -13.53
C ARG A 44 -10.34 -7.52 -12.62
N LEU A 45 -9.89 -7.60 -11.37
CA LEU A 45 -10.40 -8.53 -10.39
C LEU A 45 -11.88 -8.28 -10.08
N ARG A 46 -12.27 -7.02 -9.84
CA ARG A 46 -13.69 -6.66 -9.62
C ARG A 46 -14.58 -7.07 -10.79
N LYS A 47 -14.14 -6.82 -12.03
CA LYS A 47 -14.87 -7.25 -13.24
C LYS A 47 -14.99 -8.77 -13.32
N ALA A 48 -13.91 -9.50 -13.05
CA ALA A 48 -13.91 -10.96 -13.05
C ALA A 48 -14.88 -11.52 -11.98
N LEU A 49 -14.84 -10.99 -10.75
CA LEU A 49 -15.72 -11.40 -9.66
C LEU A 49 -17.19 -11.13 -9.98
N TYR A 50 -17.49 -9.95 -10.55
CA TYR A 50 -18.85 -9.60 -10.97
C TYR A 50 -19.37 -10.55 -12.06
N HIS A 51 -18.54 -10.87 -13.06
CA HIS A 51 -18.89 -11.82 -14.12
C HIS A 51 -19.14 -13.24 -13.57
N ASN A 52 -18.42 -13.64 -12.52
CA ASN A 52 -18.64 -14.90 -11.81
C ASN A 52 -19.86 -14.88 -10.86
N GLY A 53 -20.66 -13.80 -10.82
CA GLY A 53 -21.84 -13.71 -9.96
C GLY A 53 -21.54 -13.55 -8.47
N LEU A 54 -20.30 -13.18 -8.13
CA LEU A 54 -19.86 -13.02 -6.75
C LEU A 54 -20.20 -11.62 -6.23
N ARG A 55 -20.97 -11.57 -5.14
CA ARG A 55 -21.20 -10.31 -4.40
C ARG A 55 -20.03 -10.05 -3.46
N PHE A 56 -19.37 -8.93 -3.66
CA PHE A 56 -18.25 -8.46 -2.84
C PHE A 56 -18.47 -7.02 -2.39
N ARG A 57 -17.77 -6.63 -1.32
CA ARG A 57 -17.65 -5.25 -0.84
C ARG A 57 -16.23 -4.76 -1.11
N THR A 58 -16.05 -3.46 -1.32
CA THR A 58 -14.75 -2.84 -1.60
C THR A 58 -14.42 -1.83 -0.51
N HIS A 59 -13.16 -1.75 -0.08
CA HIS A 59 -12.66 -0.76 0.90
C HIS A 59 -13.51 -0.63 2.17
N ASP A 60 -13.89 -1.76 2.79
CA ASP A 60 -14.70 -1.73 4.00
C ASP A 60 -13.83 -1.33 5.21
N LYS A 61 -13.97 -0.08 5.66
CA LYS A 61 -13.25 0.49 6.81
C LYS A 61 -13.64 -0.15 8.16
N ARG A 62 -14.69 -0.95 8.20
CA ARG A 62 -15.11 -1.66 9.42
C ARG A 62 -14.20 -2.84 9.74
N LEU A 63 -13.39 -3.27 8.76
CA LEU A 63 -12.48 -4.40 8.91
C LEU A 63 -11.04 -3.91 9.16
N PRO A 64 -10.28 -4.61 10.02
CA PRO A 64 -8.88 -4.28 10.26
C PRO A 64 -8.09 -4.39 8.95
N GLY A 65 -7.20 -3.43 8.70
CA GLY A 65 -6.37 -3.39 7.49
C GLY A 65 -7.08 -2.88 6.22
N THR A 66 -8.37 -2.53 6.28
CA THR A 66 -9.16 -2.01 5.13
C THR A 66 -8.94 -2.81 3.84
N PRO A 67 -9.43 -4.06 3.77
CA PRO A 67 -9.23 -4.91 2.61
C PRO A 67 -9.78 -4.28 1.32
N ASP A 68 -9.09 -4.52 0.21
CA ASP A 68 -9.51 -4.03 -1.10
C ASP A 68 -10.81 -4.69 -1.54
N ILE A 69 -10.91 -6.01 -1.38
CA ILE A 69 -12.11 -6.78 -1.68
C ILE A 69 -12.45 -7.70 -0.52
N PHE A 70 -13.71 -7.67 -0.08
CA PHE A 70 -14.24 -8.55 0.95
C PHE A 70 -15.45 -9.33 0.42
N ILE A 71 -15.42 -10.65 0.55
CA ILE A 71 -16.52 -11.54 0.15
C ILE A 71 -17.13 -12.17 1.40
N MET A 72 -18.28 -11.64 1.83
CA MET A 72 -18.95 -12.03 3.07
C MET A 72 -19.35 -13.51 3.09
N LYS A 73 -19.78 -14.05 1.94
CA LYS A 73 -20.20 -15.46 1.82
C LYS A 73 -19.08 -16.44 2.16
N TYR A 74 -17.85 -16.14 1.75
CA TYR A 74 -16.69 -17.02 1.95
C TYR A 74 -15.77 -16.55 3.07
N ARG A 75 -16.12 -15.46 3.77
CA ARG A 75 -15.28 -14.82 4.80
C ARG A 75 -13.85 -14.56 4.28
N LEU A 76 -13.73 -14.17 3.01
CA LEU A 76 -12.46 -13.96 2.31
C LEU A 76 -12.16 -12.47 2.20
N ALA A 77 -10.94 -12.07 2.57
CA ALA A 77 -10.40 -10.73 2.39
C ALA A 77 -9.20 -10.78 1.41
N ILE A 78 -9.17 -9.84 0.47
CA ILE A 78 -8.12 -9.71 -0.55
C ILE A 78 -7.51 -8.31 -0.41
N PHE A 79 -6.18 -8.25 -0.43
CA PHE A 79 -5.33 -7.07 -0.31
C PHE A 79 -4.44 -6.91 -1.55
#